data_AF-A0A6N7XYV0-F1
#
_entry.id   AF-A0A6N7XYV0-F1
#
_cell.length_a   1.000
_cell.length_b   1.000
_cell.length_c   1.000
_cell.angle_alpha   90.00
_cell.angle_beta   90.00
_cell.angle_gamma   90.00
#
_symmetry.space_group_name_H-M   'P 1'
#
loop_
_entity.id
_entity.type
_entity.pdbx_description
1 polymer ?
#
loop_
_entity_poly.entity_id
_entity_poly.type
_entity_poly.pdbx_seq_one_letter_code
_entity_poly.pdbx_strand_id
1 'polypeptide(L)' 'MKKYRRKGIGRYAAKKVVELHPGKWELTVHPNNQASHVFWEAVIKEIVGEDFNKYLDVKDVYDDTLATAYTFSNR' A
#
# COMPACT_ATOMS: atom_id res chain seq x y z
N MET A 1 -1.65 15.40 -9.44
CA MET A 1 -2.55 14.22 -9.47
C MET A 1 -4.02 14.46 -9.05
N LYS A 2 -4.42 15.63 -8.49
CA LYS A 2 -5.82 15.86 -8.03
C LYS A 2 -6.90 15.58 -9.09
N LYS A 3 -6.65 15.92 -10.37
CA LYS A 3 -7.54 15.67 -11.52
C LYS A 3 -7.99 14.20 -11.69
N TYR A 4 -7.18 13.26 -11.21
CA TYR A 4 -7.38 11.82 -11.37
C TYR A 4 -7.83 11.12 -10.08
N ARG A 5 -8.02 11.88 -8.99
CA ARG A 5 -8.44 11.34 -7.70
C ARG A 5 -9.86 10.78 -7.79
N ARG A 6 -10.13 9.66 -7.10
CA ARG A 6 -11.43 8.97 -7.05
C ARG A 6 -11.96 8.46 -8.41
N LYS A 7 -11.13 8.45 -9.46
CA LYS A 7 -11.47 7.88 -10.77
C LYS A 7 -10.96 6.44 -10.97
N GLY A 8 -10.51 5.77 -9.91
CA GLY A 8 -9.95 4.42 -9.98
C GLY A 8 -8.56 4.30 -10.63
N ILE A 9 -8.06 5.34 -11.32
CA ILE A 9 -6.80 5.32 -12.07
C ILE A 9 -5.60 4.88 -11.21
N GLY A 10 -5.46 5.44 -10.00
CA GLY A 10 -4.37 5.06 -9.09
C GLY A 10 -4.42 3.59 -8.66
N ARG A 11 -5.64 3.08 -8.41
CA ARG A 11 -5.85 1.68 -8.04
C ARG A 11 -5.51 0.75 -9.20
N TYR A 12 -5.96 1.09 -10.40
CA TYR A 12 -5.62 0.34 -11.62
C TYR A 12 -4.11 0.29 -11.84
N ALA A 13 -3.43 1.45 -11.77
CA ALA A 13 -1.98 1.52 -11.96
C ALA A 13 -1.21 0.70 -10.90
N ALA A 14 -1.58 0.82 -9.62
CA ALA A 14 -0.93 0.08 -8.54
C ALA A 14 -1.07 -1.44 -8.72
N LYS A 15 -2.28 -1.92 -9.05
CA LYS A 15 -2.50 -3.34 -9.34
C LYS A 15 -1.68 -3.81 -10.53
N LYS A 16 -1.63 -3.02 -11.61
CA LYS A 16 -0.83 -3.36 -12.79
C LYS A 16 0.66 -3.47 -12.50
N VAL A 17 1.21 -2.60 -11.67
CA VAL A 17 2.61 -2.70 -11.25
C VAL A 17 2.87 -3.99 -10.49
N VAL A 18 1.99 -4.34 -9.54
CA VAL A 18 2.12 -5.60 -8.79
C VAL A 18 2.00 -6.80 -9.71
N GLU A 19 0.98 -6.86 -10.57
CA GLU A 19 0.78 -7.93 -11.56
C GLU A 19 2.01 -8.15 -12.48
N LEU A 20 2.67 -7.07 -12.89
CA LEU A 20 3.86 -7.13 -13.77
C LEU A 20 5.13 -7.59 -13.05
N HIS A 21 5.18 -7.51 -11.73
CA HIS A 21 6.35 -7.85 -10.93
C HIS A 21 5.95 -8.81 -9.77
N PRO A 22 5.79 -10.11 -10.06
CA PRO A 22 5.50 -11.12 -9.05
C PRO A 22 6.57 -11.21 -7.98
N GLY A 23 6.16 -11.41 -6.73
CA GLY A 23 7.09 -11.60 -5.63
C GLY A 23 6.53 -11.14 -4.28
N LYS A 24 7.46 -10.86 -3.36
CA LYS A 24 7.16 -10.30 -2.05
C LYS A 24 7.24 -8.78 -2.13
N TRP A 25 6.19 -8.15 -1.63
CA TRP A 25 6.06 -6.70 -1.59
C TRP A 25 6.08 -6.21 -0.16
N GLU A 26 6.72 -5.07 0.02
CA GLU A 26 6.64 -4.25 1.21
C GLU A 26 6.31 -2.82 0.77
N LEU A 27 5.38 -2.18 1.47
CA LEU A 27 5.12 -0.75 1.32
C LEU A 27 4.94 -0.11 2.68
N THR A 28 5.49 1.08 2.83
CA THR A 28 5.38 1.88 4.05
C THR A 28 4.50 3.11 3.80
N VAL A 29 3.72 3.47 4.81
CA VAL A 29 2.80 4.61 4.80
C VAL A 29 3.08 5.46 6.02
N HIS A 30 3.16 6.76 5.80
CA HIS A 30 3.26 7.74 6.87
C HIS A 30 2.00 7.66 7.75
N PRO A 31 2.12 7.52 9.09
CA PRO A 31 0.99 7.22 9.98
C PRO A 31 -0.12 8.28 9.93
N ASN A 32 0.24 9.55 9.75
CA ASN A 32 -0.73 10.65 9.65
C ASN A 32 -1.47 10.73 8.29
N ASN A 33 -1.15 9.87 7.32
CA ASN A 33 -1.73 9.91 5.99
C ASN A 33 -2.90 8.91 5.84
N GLN A 34 -4.00 9.22 6.52
CA GLN A 34 -5.19 8.35 6.56
C GLN A 34 -5.72 7.98 5.16
N ALA A 35 -5.61 8.90 4.19
CA ALA A 35 -6.04 8.62 2.82
C ALA A 35 -5.19 7.54 2.14
N SER A 36 -3.89 7.44 2.47
CA SER A 36 -3.00 6.43 1.91
C SER A 36 -3.21 5.07 2.57
N HIS A 37 -3.50 5.02 3.87
CA HIS A 37 -3.91 3.76 4.52
C HIS A 37 -5.15 3.16 3.86
N VAL A 38 -6.22 3.95 3.72
CA VAL A 38 -7.46 3.50 3.08
C VAL A 38 -7.22 3.09 1.62
N PHE A 39 -6.36 3.84 0.91
CA PHE A 39 -6.04 3.52 -0.48
C PHE A 39 -5.29 2.19 -0.60
N TRP A 40 -4.19 2.02 0.14
CA TRP A 40 -3.33 0.85 0.03
C TRP A 40 -4.00 -0.40 0.59
N GLU A 41 -4.71 -0.33 1.72
CA GLU A 41 -5.48 -1.49 2.22
C GLU A 41 -6.49 -1.98 1.19
N ALA A 42 -7.21 -1.07 0.53
CA ALA A 42 -8.17 -1.46 -0.50
C ALA A 42 -7.48 -2.04 -1.75
N VAL A 43 -6.30 -1.53 -2.14
CA VAL A 43 -5.53 -2.06 -3.28
C VAL A 43 -5.00 -3.46 -2.95
N ILE A 44 -4.37 -3.64 -1.79
CA ILE A 44 -3.80 -4.93 -1.36
C ILE A 44 -4.91 -5.97 -1.26
N LYS A 45 -6.06 -5.63 -0.65
CA LYS A 45 -7.22 -6.53 -0.57
C LYS A 45 -7.74 -6.98 -1.92
N GLU A 46 -7.65 -6.16 -2.96
CA GLU A 46 -8.02 -6.56 -4.31
C GLU A 46 -6.99 -7.47 -4.99
N ILE A 47 -5.74 -7.49 -4.51
CA ILE A 47 -4.66 -8.30 -5.09
C ILE A 47 -4.59 -9.66 -4.38
N VAL A 48 -4.63 -9.67 -3.05
CA VAL A 48 -4.38 -10.88 -2.24
C VAL A 48 -5.49 -11.20 -1.23
N GLY A 49 -6.60 -10.45 -1.23
CA GLY A 49 -7.65 -10.62 -0.21
C GLY A 49 -7.15 -10.21 1.18
N GLU A 50 -7.41 -11.04 2.18
CA GLU A 50 -6.92 -10.80 3.56
C GLU A 50 -5.52 -11.39 3.81
N ASP A 51 -4.84 -11.92 2.78
CA ASP A 51 -3.49 -12.51 2.90
C ASP A 51 -2.38 -11.44 2.82
N PHE A 52 -2.37 -10.56 3.82
CA PHE A 52 -1.33 -9.55 4.01
C PHE A 52 -1.12 -9.27 5.49
N ASN A 53 0.07 -8.81 5.84
CA ASN A 53 0.38 -8.36 7.19
C ASN A 53 0.43 -6.84 7.23
N LYS A 54 -0.01 -6.27 8.36
CA LYS A 54 0.12 -4.85 8.69
C LYS A 54 0.97 -4.73 9.95
N TYR A 55 2.05 -3.96 9.86
CA TYR A 55 2.94 -3.66 10.98
C TYR A 55 2.78 -2.21 11.35
N LEU A 56 2.58 -1.95 12.64
CA LEU A 56 2.56 -0.62 13.21
C LEU A 56 3.94 -0.31 13.81
N ASP A 57 4.19 0.97 14.04
CA ASP A 57 5.35 1.44 14.78
C ASP A 57 6.72 1.00 14.20
N VAL A 58 6.80 0.93 12.87
CA VAL A 58 8.02 0.54 12.15
C VAL A 58 9.03 1.69 12.19
N LYS A 59 10.20 1.43 12.79
CA LYS A 59 11.30 2.39 12.96
C LYS A 59 12.10 2.55 11.67
N ASP A 60 12.91 3.59 11.62
CA ASP A 60 13.93 3.84 10.59
C ASP A 60 13.36 3.97 9.15
N VAL A 61 12.09 4.38 9.04
CA VAL A 61 11.42 4.67 7.74
C VAL A 61 11.26 6.17 7.52
N TYR A 62 10.82 6.91 8.54
CA TYR A 62 10.71 8.36 8.54
C TYR A 62 11.50 8.93 9.72
N ASP A 63 12.09 10.10 9.54
CA ASP A 63 12.95 10.73 10.56
C ASP A 63 12.17 11.22 11.80
N ASP A 64 10.89 11.53 11.63
CA ASP A 64 10.05 12.22 12.61
C ASP A 64 8.94 11.34 13.21
N THR A 65 8.71 10.15 12.66
CA THR A 65 7.59 9.30 13.08
C THR A 65 7.79 7.83 12.72
N LEU A 66 7.02 6.95 13.37
CA LEU A 66 7.03 5.53 13.08
C LEU A 66 6.06 5.20 11.94
N ALA A 67 6.52 4.45 10.96
CA ALA A 67 5.71 4.09 9.81
C ALA A 67 4.72 2.97 10.12
N THR A 68 3.71 2.86 9.27
CA THR A 68 2.97 1.61 9.10
C THR A 68 3.48 0.91 7.85
N ALA A 69 3.81 -0.38 7.96
CA ALA A 69 4.18 -1.19 6.82
C ALA A 69 3.10 -2.22 6.48
N TYR A 70 2.96 -2.53 5.20
CA TYR A 70 2.16 -3.64 4.72
C TYR A 70 3.05 -4.58 3.92
N THR A 71 2.94 -5.88 4.17
CA THR A 71 3.65 -6.91 3.39
C THR A 71 2.66 -7.91 2.83
N PHE A 72 2.86 -8.31 1.58
CA PHE A 72 2.05 -9.32 0.90
C PHE A 72 2.87 -10.00 -0.20
N SER A 73 2.37 -11.11 -0.74
CA SER A 73 2.98 -11.78 -1.88
C SER A 73 1.96 -11.94 -3.00
N ASN A 74 2.31 -11.56 -4.21
CA ASN A 74 1.56 -11.95 -5.40
C ASN A 74 2.32 -13.07 -6.12
N ARG A 75 1.63 -14.20 -6.34
CA ARG A 75 2.17 -15.35 -7.08
C ARG A 75 2.43 -15.00 -8.54
#